data_AF-A0AB34ZFF0-F1
#
_entry.id   AF-A0AB34ZFF0-F1
#
_cell.length_a   1.000
_cell.length_b   1.000
_cell.length_c   1.000
_cell.angle_alpha   90.00
_cell.angle_beta   90.00
_cell.angle_gamma   90.00
#
_symmetry.space_group_name_H-M   'P 1'
#
loop_
_entity.id
_entity.type
_entity.pdbx_description
1 polymer ?
#
loop_
_entity_poly.entity_id
_entity_poly.type
_entity_poly.pdbx_seq_one_letter_code
_entity_poly.pdbx_strand_id
1 'polypeptide(L)'
;MIAIDWGTSSLRGYLLAADGTVVEQRRGSGGILACQGRFAEMLSTLIDGWDGPLLLSGMIGSRNGWVEQAYLPCPADTAALAQAMRSYTDLLPGRTLWFVPGVSTGGHRGVPDVMRGEETQLVGLIAALGDGEHVACLPGTHSKWAQIANGQLTGFATVMTGELYAVLRQHSILGKLMQDDPADLDTDAFAQGVDRSAAPGGLSHHLFGARTLGLFDRLAATALPSYLSGLLIGHELRDQCGTHASVHLVGSPGLAQRYALALAQLGVQTQLHPEDLAATGLFALARQRGLA
;
A
#
# COMPACT_ATOMS: atom_id res chain seq x y z
N MET A 1 16.71 16.11 6.06
CA MET A 1 16.17 16.01 4.67
C MET A 1 14.66 15.97 4.72
N ILE A 2 14.00 16.21 3.59
CA ILE A 2 12.54 16.21 3.46
C ILE A 2 12.13 15.01 2.61
N ALA A 3 11.26 14.18 3.15
CA ALA A 3 10.72 12.98 2.51
C ALA A 3 9.21 13.18 2.28
N ILE A 4 8.78 13.04 1.02
CA ILE A 4 7.38 13.21 0.61
C ILE A 4 6.86 11.89 0.06
N ASP A 5 5.79 11.40 0.65
CA ASP A 5 5.00 10.30 0.11
C ASP A 5 3.66 10.85 -0.38
N TRP A 6 3.49 10.86 -1.70
CA TRP A 6 2.37 11.53 -2.37
C TRP A 6 1.52 10.53 -3.13
N GLY A 7 0.49 10.03 -2.46
CA GLY A 7 -0.47 9.07 -3.00
C GLY A 7 -1.60 9.71 -3.81
N THR A 8 -2.50 8.86 -4.30
CA THR A 8 -3.66 9.26 -5.09
C THR A 8 -4.61 10.17 -4.31
N SER A 9 -4.85 9.86 -3.04
CA SER A 9 -5.80 10.54 -2.14
C SER A 9 -5.15 11.13 -0.88
N SER A 10 -3.85 10.90 -0.67
CA SER A 10 -3.12 11.34 0.52
C SER A 10 -1.81 12.03 0.15
N LEU A 11 -1.39 12.96 1.00
CA LEU A 11 -0.08 13.61 0.94
C LEU A 11 0.54 13.60 2.33
N ARG A 12 1.73 13.02 2.46
CA ARG A 12 2.47 12.93 3.72
C ARG A 12 3.87 13.51 3.52
N GLY A 13 4.27 14.39 4.42
CA GLY A 13 5.60 14.96 4.48
C GLY A 13 6.28 14.62 5.80
N TYR A 14 7.58 14.37 5.73
CA TYR A 14 8.42 14.07 6.88
C TYR A 14 9.67 14.94 6.82
N LEU A 15 9.96 15.63 7.92
CA LEU A 15 11.26 16.25 8.15
C LEU A 15 12.13 15.26 8.92
N LEU A 16 13.25 14.86 8.33
CA LEU A 16 14.17 13.87 8.88
C LEU A 16 15.47 14.51 9.35
N ALA A 17 15.94 14.09 10.52
CA ALA A 17 17.28 14.40 11.02
C ALA A 17 18.36 13.68 10.20
N ALA A 18 19.64 13.96 10.49
CA ALA A 18 20.77 13.39 9.77
C ALA A 18 20.92 11.87 9.94
N ASP A 19 20.37 11.31 11.01
CA ASP A 19 20.35 9.87 11.29
C ASP A 19 19.10 9.14 10.74
N GLY A 20 18.17 9.89 10.14
CA GLY A 20 16.92 9.36 9.60
C GLY A 20 15.73 9.44 10.57
N THR A 21 15.93 9.93 11.79
CA THR A 21 14.85 10.13 12.77
C THR A 21 13.83 11.13 12.25
N VAL A 22 12.53 10.79 12.35
CA VAL A 22 11.44 11.71 12.01
C VAL A 22 11.35 12.80 13.09
N VAL A 23 11.67 14.04 12.71
CA VAL A 23 11.59 15.23 13.58
C VAL A 23 10.19 15.82 13.57
N GLU A 24 9.59 15.88 12.38
CA GLU A 24 8.25 16.43 12.19
C GLU A 24 7.54 15.66 11.09
N GLN A 25 6.22 15.46 11.27
CA GLN A 25 5.36 14.86 10.25
C GLN A 25 4.18 15.79 9.97
N ARG A 26 3.89 16.00 8.68
CA ARG A 26 2.71 16.74 8.22
C ARG A 26 1.88 15.87 7.29
N ARG A 27 0.55 15.99 7.40
CA ARG A 27 -0.42 15.26 6.57
C ARG A 27 -1.36 16.24 5.90
N GLY A 28 -1.66 16.01 4.63
CA GLY A 28 -2.64 16.76 3.85
C GLY A 28 -3.59 15.83 3.10
N SER A 29 -4.80 16.30 2.86
CA SER A 29 -5.81 15.64 2.02
C SER A 29 -5.58 15.87 0.51
N GLY A 30 -4.54 16.62 0.15
CA GLY A 30 -4.14 16.92 -1.21
C GLY A 30 -3.43 15.77 -1.92
N GLY A 31 -4.06 14.60 -2.06
CA GLY A 31 -3.56 13.59 -3.00
C GLY A 31 -3.61 14.10 -4.44
N ILE A 32 -2.94 13.41 -5.39
CA ILE A 32 -2.79 13.93 -6.77
C ILE A 32 -4.14 14.28 -7.44
N LEU A 33 -5.22 13.56 -7.11
CA LEU A 33 -6.57 13.81 -7.64
C LEU A 33 -7.17 15.11 -7.09
N ALA A 34 -6.95 15.40 -5.81
CA ALA A 34 -7.48 16.57 -5.14
C ALA A 34 -6.70 17.85 -5.51
N CYS A 35 -5.41 17.72 -5.84
CA CYS A 35 -4.57 18.86 -6.19
C CYS A 35 -4.94 19.54 -7.52
N GLN A 36 -5.65 18.85 -8.44
CA GLN A 36 -6.02 19.39 -9.75
C GLN A 36 -4.83 20.04 -10.50
N GLY A 37 -3.65 19.42 -10.41
CA GLY A 37 -2.42 19.92 -11.04
C GLY A 37 -1.66 21.02 -10.27
N ARG A 38 -2.18 21.53 -9.15
CA ARG A 38 -1.52 22.54 -8.30
C ARG A 38 -0.43 21.94 -7.40
N PHE A 39 0.44 21.10 -7.96
CA PHE A 39 1.43 20.35 -7.20
C PHE A 39 2.46 21.25 -6.49
N ALA A 40 3.00 22.27 -7.18
CA ALA A 40 3.99 23.18 -6.59
C ALA A 40 3.45 23.92 -5.35
N GLU A 41 2.23 24.46 -5.45
CA GLU A 41 1.56 25.17 -4.36
C GLU A 41 1.32 24.26 -3.15
N MET A 42 0.79 23.06 -3.41
CA MET A 42 0.48 22.10 -2.35
C MET A 42 1.75 21.60 -1.65
N LEU A 43 2.80 21.34 -2.42
CA LEU A 43 4.10 20.94 -1.87
C LEU A 43 4.72 22.06 -1.05
N SER A 44 4.75 23.30 -1.59
CA SER A 44 5.29 24.47 -0.91
C SER A 44 4.59 24.73 0.43
N THR A 45 3.26 24.60 0.44
CA THR A 45 2.46 24.74 1.67
C THR A 45 2.79 23.66 2.68
N LEU A 46 2.91 22.40 2.23
CA LEU A 46 3.22 21.28 3.12
C LEU A 46 4.59 21.43 3.77
N ILE A 47 5.61 21.85 3.02
CA ILE A 47 7.00 21.91 3.47
C ILE A 47 7.42 23.29 3.98
N ASP A 48 6.47 24.19 4.24
CA ASP A 48 6.78 25.54 4.69
C ASP A 48 7.64 25.53 5.97
N GLY A 49 8.74 26.29 5.95
CA GLY A 49 9.74 26.30 7.02
C GLY A 49 10.66 25.07 7.13
N TRP A 50 10.59 24.10 6.20
CA TRP A 50 11.52 22.97 6.17
C TRP A 50 12.66 23.20 5.18
N ASP A 51 13.86 22.71 5.53
CA ASP A 51 15.07 22.81 4.71
C ASP A 51 15.78 21.48 4.50
N GLY A 52 16.53 21.41 3.39
CA GLY A 52 17.35 20.27 3.01
C GLY A 52 16.92 19.58 1.70
N PRO A 53 17.56 18.45 1.36
CA PRO A 53 17.23 17.66 0.17
C PRO A 53 15.77 17.21 0.18
N LEU A 54 15.10 17.24 -0.96
CA LEU A 54 13.67 16.95 -1.09
C LEU A 54 13.45 15.75 -2.02
N LEU A 55 12.94 14.65 -1.46
CA LEU A 55 12.63 13.43 -2.20
C LEU A 55 11.12 13.20 -2.23
N LEU A 56 10.62 12.70 -3.36
CA LEU A 56 9.21 12.41 -3.61
C LEU A 56 9.04 10.97 -4.09
N SER A 57 8.17 10.22 -3.43
CA SER A 57 7.69 8.90 -3.84
C SER A 57 6.18 8.91 -4.13
N GLY A 58 5.70 7.81 -4.69
CA GLY A 58 4.29 7.59 -4.92
C GLY A 58 3.78 8.17 -6.23
N MET A 59 2.48 8.37 -6.29
CA MET A 59 1.74 8.66 -7.51
C MET A 59 2.03 10.03 -8.12
N ILE A 60 2.73 10.92 -7.42
CA ILE A 60 3.28 12.16 -8.00
C ILE A 60 4.24 11.89 -9.17
N GLY A 61 4.87 10.71 -9.22
CA GLY A 61 5.68 10.25 -10.34
C GLY A 61 4.92 9.45 -11.42
N SER A 62 3.60 9.34 -11.34
CA SER A 62 2.78 8.60 -12.32
C SER A 62 2.49 9.42 -13.58
N ARG A 63 1.87 8.81 -14.60
CA ARG A 63 1.38 9.50 -15.81
C ARG A 63 0.44 10.66 -15.53
N ASN A 64 -0.37 10.52 -14.47
CA ASN A 64 -1.32 11.55 -14.03
C ASN A 64 -0.75 12.40 -12.88
N GLY A 65 0.54 12.22 -12.56
CA GLY A 65 1.26 12.97 -11.54
C GLY A 65 1.87 14.25 -12.09
N TRP A 66 2.90 14.74 -11.42
CA TRP A 66 3.61 15.95 -11.82
C TRP A 66 4.59 15.68 -12.96
N VAL A 67 5.44 14.65 -12.81
CA VAL A 67 6.38 14.22 -13.84
C VAL A 67 6.46 12.71 -13.88
N GLU A 68 6.12 12.12 -15.03
CA GLU A 68 6.14 10.67 -15.21
C GLU A 68 7.56 10.11 -15.02
N GLN A 69 7.69 9.13 -14.13
CA GLN A 69 8.89 8.35 -13.93
C GLN A 69 8.72 6.95 -14.52
N ALA A 70 9.72 6.49 -15.27
CA ALA A 70 9.76 5.12 -15.78
C ALA A 70 9.78 4.10 -14.61
N TYR A 71 9.21 2.92 -14.85
CA TYR A 71 9.31 1.82 -13.90
C TYR A 71 10.67 1.13 -13.99
N LEU A 72 11.23 0.76 -12.84
CA LEU A 72 12.40 -0.12 -12.75
C LEU A 72 11.93 -1.58 -12.73
N PRO A 73 12.44 -2.48 -13.59
CA PRO A 73 12.03 -3.88 -13.58
C PRO A 73 12.64 -4.64 -12.39
N CYS A 74 11.91 -5.63 -11.86
CA CYS A 74 12.44 -6.62 -10.92
C CYS A 74 13.48 -7.55 -11.61
N PRO A 75 14.47 -8.10 -10.87
CA PRO A 75 14.74 -7.81 -9.46
C PRO A 75 15.32 -6.39 -9.26
N ALA A 76 14.93 -5.73 -8.17
CA ALA A 76 15.36 -4.38 -7.84
C ALA A 76 15.79 -4.28 -6.37
N ASP A 77 16.94 -3.67 -6.12
CA ASP A 77 17.42 -3.35 -4.77
C ASP A 77 17.47 -1.83 -4.53
N THR A 78 17.82 -1.44 -3.30
CA THR A 78 17.94 -0.03 -2.89
C THR A 78 18.94 0.74 -3.76
N ALA A 79 20.04 0.11 -4.19
CA ALA A 79 21.05 0.74 -5.01
C ALA A 79 20.53 1.05 -6.42
N ALA A 80 19.86 0.09 -7.04
CA ALA A 80 19.25 0.24 -8.35
C ALA A 80 18.15 1.32 -8.34
N LEU A 81 17.28 1.32 -7.32
CA LEU A 81 16.25 2.35 -7.14
C LEU A 81 16.85 3.74 -6.97
N ALA A 82 17.86 3.89 -6.10
CA ALA A 82 18.53 5.17 -5.87
C ALA A 82 19.23 5.68 -7.14
N GLN A 83 19.86 4.79 -7.91
CA GLN A 83 20.52 5.15 -9.17
C GLN A 83 19.52 5.67 -10.21
N ALA A 84 18.32 5.07 -10.26
CA ALA A 84 17.26 5.38 -11.21
C ALA A 84 16.46 6.65 -10.86
N MET A 85 16.65 7.23 -9.66
CA MET A 85 16.02 8.49 -9.29
C MET A 85 16.42 9.65 -10.21
N ARG A 86 15.44 10.48 -10.56
CA ARG A 86 15.63 11.68 -11.40
C ARG A 86 15.41 12.96 -10.62
N SER A 87 16.21 13.99 -10.92
CA SER A 87 16.13 15.29 -10.28
C SER A 87 15.58 16.36 -11.22
N TYR A 88 14.80 17.30 -10.68
CA TYR A 88 14.25 18.44 -11.42
C TYR A 88 14.44 19.72 -10.60
N THR A 89 14.86 20.80 -11.26
CA THR A 89 15.18 22.10 -10.63
C THR A 89 14.24 23.23 -11.04
N ASP A 90 13.36 22.97 -12.00
CA ASP A 90 12.43 23.90 -12.63
C ASP A 90 10.99 23.79 -12.11
N LEU A 91 10.70 22.76 -11.28
CA LEU A 91 9.36 22.49 -10.76
C LEU A 91 8.99 23.34 -9.54
N LEU A 92 9.95 23.61 -8.65
CA LEU A 92 9.73 24.40 -7.44
C LEU A 92 10.92 25.37 -7.26
N PRO A 93 10.69 26.69 -7.32
CA PRO A 93 11.76 27.68 -7.26
C PRO A 93 12.68 27.48 -6.05
N GLY A 94 14.00 27.42 -6.31
CA GLY A 94 15.02 27.29 -5.26
C GLY A 94 15.14 25.89 -4.65
N ARG A 95 14.42 24.88 -5.15
CA ARG A 95 14.47 23.50 -4.66
C ARG A 95 14.84 22.53 -5.78
N THR A 96 15.68 21.54 -5.46
CA THR A 96 15.91 20.38 -6.33
C THR A 96 15.04 19.23 -5.83
N LEU A 97 14.14 18.75 -6.69
CA LEU A 97 13.19 17.68 -6.37
C LEU A 97 13.70 16.37 -6.95
N TRP A 98 13.83 15.36 -6.11
CA TRP A 98 14.22 14.01 -6.52
C TRP A 98 13.03 13.07 -6.52
N PHE A 99 12.74 12.43 -7.64
CA PHE A 99 11.63 11.49 -7.78
C PHE A 99 12.12 10.05 -7.73
N VAL A 100 11.48 9.26 -6.88
CA VAL A 100 11.66 7.80 -6.80
C VAL A 100 10.82 7.13 -7.90
N PRO A 101 11.41 6.24 -8.72
CA PRO A 101 10.66 5.49 -9.71
C PRO A 101 9.78 4.43 -9.04
N GLY A 102 8.67 4.05 -9.69
CA GLY A 102 7.96 2.82 -9.32
C GLY A 102 8.70 1.57 -9.79
N VAL A 103 8.24 0.40 -9.39
CA VAL A 103 8.79 -0.90 -9.82
C VAL A 103 7.78 -1.66 -10.66
N SER A 104 8.27 -2.40 -11.66
CA SER A 104 7.47 -3.35 -12.44
C SER A 104 7.98 -4.78 -12.30
N THR A 105 7.10 -5.74 -12.50
CA THR A 105 7.41 -7.16 -12.71
C THR A 105 6.56 -7.70 -13.86
N GLY A 106 6.84 -8.89 -14.38
CA GLY A 106 6.10 -9.37 -15.55
C GLY A 106 6.65 -10.62 -16.24
N GLY A 107 7.52 -11.38 -15.58
CA GLY A 107 7.97 -12.68 -16.08
C GLY A 107 6.98 -13.82 -15.85
N HIS A 108 6.01 -13.67 -14.94
CA HIS A 108 5.04 -14.73 -14.66
C HIS A 108 3.76 -14.57 -15.49
N ARG A 109 3.53 -15.52 -16.41
CA ARG A 109 2.29 -15.71 -17.20
C ARG A 109 1.95 -14.61 -18.23
N GLY A 110 2.90 -13.74 -18.57
CA GLY A 110 2.80 -12.83 -19.72
C GLY A 110 1.99 -11.55 -19.49
N VAL A 111 1.60 -11.26 -18.25
CA VAL A 111 0.95 -9.99 -17.87
C VAL A 111 1.85 -9.26 -16.88
N PRO A 112 2.23 -7.99 -17.15
CA PRO A 112 3.04 -7.22 -16.22
C PRO A 112 2.23 -6.72 -15.01
N ASP A 113 2.93 -6.52 -13.92
CA ASP A 113 2.43 -5.90 -12.69
C ASP A 113 3.30 -4.69 -12.32
N VAL A 114 2.72 -3.71 -11.61
CA VAL A 114 3.37 -2.44 -11.27
C VAL A 114 3.04 -1.99 -9.84
N MET A 115 3.98 -1.32 -9.19
CA MET A 115 3.75 -0.58 -7.95
C MET A 115 4.41 0.80 -8.02
N ARG A 116 3.89 1.74 -7.23
CA ARG A 116 4.41 3.11 -7.17
C ARG A 116 4.07 3.76 -5.83
N GLY A 117 5.09 3.87 -4.98
CA GLY A 117 5.01 4.27 -3.58
C GLY A 117 5.35 3.10 -2.67
N GLU A 118 4.80 1.92 -2.93
CA GLU A 118 5.03 0.72 -2.12
C GLU A 118 6.49 0.26 -2.15
N GLU A 119 7.22 0.47 -3.26
CA GLU A 119 8.66 0.15 -3.35
C GLU A 119 9.48 0.91 -2.31
N THR A 120 9.05 2.12 -1.96
CA THR A 120 9.72 2.95 -0.97
C THR A 120 9.51 2.39 0.44
N GLN A 121 8.30 1.92 0.76
CA GLN A 121 8.03 1.24 2.03
C GLN A 121 8.81 -0.08 2.12
N LEU A 122 8.91 -0.81 1.00
CA LEU A 122 9.69 -2.04 0.91
C LEU A 122 11.18 -1.81 1.13
N VAL A 123 11.76 -0.72 0.60
CA VAL A 123 13.16 -0.34 0.91
C VAL A 123 13.33 -0.11 2.41
N GLY A 124 12.38 0.59 3.05
CA GLY A 124 12.40 0.80 4.50
C GLY A 124 12.33 -0.52 5.28
N LEU A 125 11.49 -1.45 4.84
CA LEU A 125 11.37 -2.78 5.43
C LEU A 125 12.65 -3.60 5.26
N ILE A 126 13.20 -3.66 4.05
CA ILE A 126 14.39 -4.45 3.70
C ILE A 126 15.58 -4.11 4.62
N ALA A 127 15.74 -2.84 5.01
CA ALA A 127 16.80 -2.43 5.92
C ALA A 127 16.70 -3.05 7.34
N ALA A 128 15.52 -3.51 7.74
CA ALA A 128 15.27 -4.18 9.02
C ALA A 128 15.22 -5.72 8.89
N LEU A 129 15.24 -6.26 7.67
CA LEU A 129 15.21 -7.71 7.43
C LEU A 129 16.63 -8.28 7.45
N GLY A 130 16.76 -9.53 7.92
CA GLY A 130 17.98 -10.32 7.76
C GLY A 130 18.07 -10.96 6.37
N ASP A 131 19.19 -11.63 6.11
CA ASP A 131 19.37 -12.43 4.89
C ASP A 131 18.29 -13.51 4.77
N GLY A 132 17.98 -13.91 3.53
CA GLY A 132 17.00 -14.94 3.22
C GLY A 132 15.79 -14.45 2.42
N GLU A 133 14.77 -15.29 2.36
CA GLU A 133 13.52 -15.07 1.63
C GLU A 133 12.42 -14.59 2.58
N HIS A 134 11.75 -13.51 2.19
CA HIS A 134 10.67 -12.89 2.96
C HIS A 134 9.50 -12.58 2.03
N VAL A 135 8.29 -12.56 2.59
CA VAL A 135 7.09 -12.09 1.89
C VAL A 135 6.49 -10.92 2.66
N ALA A 136 6.24 -9.82 1.94
CA ALA A 136 5.58 -8.65 2.48
C ALA A 136 4.23 -8.45 1.81
N CYS A 137 3.18 -8.29 2.61
CA CYS A 137 1.87 -7.85 2.15
C CYS A 137 1.71 -6.38 2.55
N LEU A 138 1.37 -5.53 1.58
CA LEU A 138 1.08 -4.11 1.77
C LEU A 138 -0.40 -3.86 1.45
N PRO A 139 -1.32 -4.02 2.43
CA PRO A 139 -2.74 -3.86 2.21
C PRO A 139 -3.14 -2.45 1.79
N GLY A 140 -4.12 -2.34 0.90
CA GLY A 140 -4.70 -1.05 0.52
C GLY A 140 -5.82 -1.18 -0.49
N THR A 141 -6.08 -0.09 -1.25
CA THR A 141 -6.95 -0.14 -2.43
C THR A 141 -6.51 -1.25 -3.39
N HIS A 142 -5.19 -1.35 -3.57
CA HIS A 142 -4.51 -2.39 -4.33
C HIS A 142 -3.43 -3.00 -3.45
N SER A 143 -3.73 -4.13 -2.82
CA SER A 143 -2.78 -4.84 -1.98
C SER A 143 -1.61 -5.34 -2.82
N LYS A 144 -0.39 -5.18 -2.32
CA LYS A 144 0.83 -5.71 -2.94
C LYS A 144 1.36 -6.89 -2.14
N TRP A 145 1.63 -8.00 -2.82
CA TRP A 145 2.33 -9.17 -2.28
C TRP A 145 3.71 -9.22 -2.88
N ALA A 146 4.70 -8.74 -2.14
CA ALA A 146 6.08 -8.61 -2.57
C ALA A 146 6.95 -9.78 -2.10
N GLN A 147 7.70 -10.37 -3.03
CA GLN A 147 8.75 -11.34 -2.72
C GLN A 147 10.08 -10.60 -2.55
N ILE A 148 10.73 -10.82 -1.42
CA ILE A 148 12.04 -10.24 -1.10
C ILE A 148 13.02 -11.40 -0.92
N ALA A 149 14.18 -11.34 -1.58
CA ALA A 149 15.26 -12.29 -1.34
C ALA A 149 16.59 -11.55 -1.28
N ASN A 150 17.37 -11.79 -0.23
CA ASN A 150 18.73 -11.24 -0.06
C ASN A 150 18.81 -9.73 -0.30
N GLY A 151 17.87 -8.97 0.29
CA GLY A 151 17.81 -7.52 0.17
C GLY A 151 17.27 -6.97 -1.16
N GLN A 152 16.74 -7.83 -2.04
CA GLN A 152 16.18 -7.43 -3.33
C GLN A 152 14.69 -7.74 -3.41
N LEU A 153 13.91 -6.83 -4.00
CA LEU A 153 12.55 -7.10 -4.45
C LEU A 153 12.64 -7.94 -5.73
N THR A 154 12.28 -9.22 -5.65
CA THR A 154 12.44 -10.17 -6.78
C THR A 154 11.19 -10.29 -7.64
N GLY A 155 10.04 -9.96 -7.07
CA GLY A 155 8.75 -9.98 -7.75
C GLY A 155 7.66 -9.48 -6.84
N PHE A 156 6.45 -9.34 -7.41
CA PHE A 156 5.26 -9.08 -6.64
C PHE A 156 3.99 -9.43 -7.43
N ALA A 157 2.87 -9.45 -6.74
CA ALA A 157 1.54 -9.49 -7.32
C ALA A 157 0.63 -8.43 -6.70
N THR A 158 -0.23 -7.85 -7.50
CA THR A 158 -1.25 -6.88 -7.08
C THR A 158 -2.61 -7.53 -7.00
N VAL A 159 -3.32 -7.30 -5.90
CA VAL A 159 -4.72 -7.70 -5.73
C VAL A 159 -5.58 -6.49 -5.40
N MET A 160 -6.64 -6.27 -6.18
CA MET A 160 -7.52 -5.10 -6.06
C MET A 160 -8.60 -5.23 -4.97
N THR A 161 -8.27 -5.86 -3.84
CA THR A 161 -9.22 -6.23 -2.77
C THR A 161 -9.93 -5.01 -2.19
N GLY A 162 -9.20 -3.94 -1.86
CA GLY A 162 -9.78 -2.72 -1.31
C GLY A 162 -10.66 -1.97 -2.32
N GLU A 163 -10.23 -1.88 -3.58
CA GLU A 163 -11.04 -1.28 -4.65
C GLU A 163 -12.34 -2.08 -4.87
N LEU A 164 -12.24 -3.40 -4.97
CA LEU A 164 -13.39 -4.27 -5.15
C LEU A 164 -14.36 -4.16 -3.97
N TYR A 165 -13.85 -4.11 -2.73
CA TYR A 165 -14.68 -3.86 -1.55
C TYR A 165 -15.48 -2.56 -1.67
N ALA A 166 -14.81 -1.45 -2.04
CA ALA A 166 -15.45 -0.16 -2.20
C ALA A 166 -16.51 -0.17 -3.31
N VAL A 167 -16.19 -0.72 -4.48
CA VAL A 167 -17.12 -0.83 -5.62
C VAL A 167 -18.35 -1.67 -5.25
N LEU A 168 -18.16 -2.81 -4.60
CA LEU A 168 -19.27 -3.69 -4.23
C LEU A 168 -20.18 -3.06 -3.17
N ARG A 169 -19.59 -2.32 -2.21
CA ARG A 169 -20.33 -1.56 -1.19
C ARG A 169 -21.11 -0.39 -1.79
N GLN A 170 -20.48 0.40 -2.65
CA GLN A 170 -21.04 1.70 -3.07
C GLN A 170 -21.86 1.62 -4.36
N HIS A 171 -21.54 0.66 -5.24
CA HIS A 171 -22.05 0.64 -6.61
C HIS A 171 -22.70 -0.68 -7.03
N SER A 172 -22.80 -1.67 -6.13
CA SER A 172 -23.47 -2.94 -6.42
C SER A 172 -24.73 -3.18 -5.58
N ILE A 173 -25.52 -4.19 -5.96
CA ILE A 173 -26.72 -4.62 -5.22
C ILE A 173 -26.39 -5.16 -3.82
N LEU A 174 -25.14 -5.58 -3.56
CA LEU A 174 -24.71 -6.08 -2.25
C LEU A 174 -24.80 -4.98 -1.20
N GLY A 175 -24.32 -3.77 -1.54
CA GLY A 175 -24.31 -2.62 -0.66
C GLY A 175 -25.70 -2.13 -0.24
N LYS A 176 -26.76 -2.42 -1.02
CA LYS A 176 -28.13 -1.95 -0.73
C LYS A 176 -28.73 -2.49 0.57
N LEU A 177 -28.15 -3.54 1.15
CA LEU A 177 -28.53 -4.03 2.49
C LEU A 177 -27.59 -3.58 3.60
N MET A 178 -26.45 -3.01 3.26
CA MET A 178 -25.43 -2.64 4.23
C MET A 178 -25.74 -1.25 4.76
N GLN A 179 -25.52 -1.03 6.05
CA GLN A 179 -25.52 0.33 6.59
C GLN A 179 -24.22 1.07 6.19
N ASP A 180 -24.37 2.35 5.89
CA ASP A 180 -23.28 3.22 5.41
C ASP A 180 -22.35 3.69 6.54
N ASP A 181 -22.82 3.70 7.79
CA ASP A 181 -22.02 4.16 8.91
C ASP A 181 -20.78 3.27 9.12
N PRO A 182 -19.65 3.86 9.55
CA PRO A 182 -18.51 3.10 10.00
C PRO A 182 -18.88 2.39 11.31
N ALA A 183 -19.49 1.21 11.19
CA ALA A 183 -19.53 0.27 12.28
C ALA A 183 -18.09 -0.16 12.59
N ASP A 184 -17.78 -0.30 13.87
CA ASP A 184 -16.58 -0.99 14.32
C ASP A 184 -16.48 -2.36 13.64
N LEU A 185 -15.26 -2.88 13.55
CA LEU A 185 -15.06 -4.22 12.99
C LEU A 185 -15.82 -5.26 13.81
N ASP A 186 -16.92 -5.75 13.28
CA ASP A 186 -17.56 -6.99 13.74
C ASP A 186 -16.63 -8.18 13.41
N THR A 187 -15.86 -8.62 14.41
CA THR A 187 -14.84 -9.66 14.26
C THR A 187 -15.43 -11.01 13.91
N ASP A 188 -16.63 -11.32 14.38
CA ASP A 188 -17.29 -12.62 14.14
C ASP A 188 -17.82 -12.70 12.72
N ALA A 189 -18.46 -11.63 12.23
CA ALA A 189 -18.90 -11.54 10.85
C ALA A 189 -17.70 -11.53 9.89
N PHE A 190 -16.62 -10.83 10.25
CA PHE A 190 -15.36 -10.85 9.50
C PHE A 190 -14.79 -12.27 9.39
N ALA A 191 -14.67 -12.99 10.51
CA ALA A 191 -14.16 -14.36 10.54
C ALA A 191 -15.03 -15.32 9.72
N GLN A 192 -16.36 -15.17 9.76
CA GLN A 192 -17.29 -15.91 8.89
C GLN A 192 -17.03 -15.66 7.40
N GLY A 193 -16.70 -14.42 7.02
CA GLY A 193 -16.29 -14.09 5.65
C GLY A 193 -15.00 -14.79 5.25
N VAL A 194 -13.99 -14.74 6.13
CA VAL A 194 -12.70 -15.43 5.92
C VAL A 194 -12.90 -16.94 5.76
N ASP A 195 -13.73 -17.57 6.59
CA ASP A 195 -14.05 -19.01 6.46
C ASP A 195 -14.79 -19.31 5.16
N ARG A 196 -15.74 -18.45 4.76
CA ARG A 196 -16.49 -18.64 3.52
C ARG A 196 -15.57 -18.70 2.30
N SER A 197 -14.46 -17.96 2.29
CA SER A 197 -13.50 -18.01 1.19
C SER A 197 -12.88 -19.39 0.96
N ALA A 198 -12.93 -20.31 1.95
CA ALA A 198 -12.45 -21.68 1.82
C ALA A 198 -13.48 -22.65 1.20
N ALA A 199 -14.75 -22.26 1.19
CA ALA A 199 -15.83 -23.14 0.76
C ALA A 199 -15.76 -23.42 -0.76
N PRO A 200 -16.30 -24.55 -1.23
CA PRO A 200 -16.47 -24.77 -2.67
C PRO A 200 -17.31 -23.67 -3.30
N GLY A 201 -16.80 -23.10 -4.39
CA GLY A 201 -17.44 -22.00 -5.12
C GLY A 201 -16.46 -20.90 -5.48
N GLY A 202 -16.74 -20.18 -6.56
CA GLY A 202 -15.92 -19.04 -6.97
C GLY A 202 -16.28 -17.76 -6.21
N LEU A 203 -15.39 -16.76 -6.31
CA LEU A 203 -15.58 -15.43 -5.70
C LEU A 203 -16.96 -14.84 -6.01
N SER A 204 -17.41 -14.86 -7.27
CA SER A 204 -18.70 -14.31 -7.69
C SER A 204 -19.90 -14.93 -6.96
N HIS A 205 -19.87 -16.25 -6.74
CA HIS A 205 -20.90 -16.96 -5.98
C HIS A 205 -20.87 -16.54 -4.50
N HIS A 206 -19.68 -16.47 -3.90
CA HIS A 206 -19.54 -16.09 -2.49
C HIS A 206 -19.96 -14.63 -2.23
N LEU A 207 -19.67 -13.74 -3.18
CA LEU A 207 -20.09 -12.33 -3.15
C LEU A 207 -21.62 -12.21 -3.11
N PHE A 208 -22.33 -12.95 -3.96
CA PHE A 208 -23.80 -12.95 -3.91
C PHE A 208 -24.33 -13.49 -2.58
N GLY A 209 -23.58 -14.41 -1.95
CA GLY A 209 -23.81 -14.89 -0.59
C GLY A 209 -24.01 -13.78 0.43
N ALA A 210 -23.20 -12.72 0.39
CA ALA A 210 -23.33 -11.56 1.28
C ALA A 210 -24.73 -10.92 1.22
N ARG A 211 -25.29 -10.76 0.00
CA ARG A 211 -26.66 -10.23 -0.19
C ARG A 211 -27.70 -11.19 0.37
N THR A 212 -27.56 -12.48 0.12
CA THR A 212 -28.53 -13.48 0.56
C THR A 212 -28.54 -13.66 2.07
N LEU A 213 -27.38 -13.59 2.74
CA LEU A 213 -27.30 -13.63 4.21
C LEU A 213 -28.10 -12.50 4.84
N GLY A 214 -28.04 -11.30 4.26
CA GLY A 214 -28.88 -10.19 4.71
C GLY A 214 -30.36 -10.32 4.34
N LEU A 215 -30.71 -10.92 3.19
CA LEU A 215 -32.13 -11.13 2.80
C LEU A 215 -32.86 -12.11 3.71
N PHE A 216 -32.14 -13.11 4.21
CA PHE A 216 -32.68 -14.16 5.07
C PHE A 216 -32.43 -13.87 6.56
N ASP A 217 -32.10 -12.62 6.91
CA ASP A 217 -31.83 -12.16 8.28
C ASP A 217 -30.81 -13.05 9.02
N ARG A 218 -29.86 -13.65 8.29
CA ARG A 218 -28.77 -14.48 8.84
C ARG A 218 -27.58 -13.64 9.29
N LEU A 219 -27.42 -12.44 8.74
CA LEU A 219 -26.48 -11.43 9.20
C LEU A 219 -27.17 -10.07 9.21
N ALA A 220 -26.94 -9.31 10.28
CA ALA A 220 -27.44 -7.94 10.41
C ALA A 220 -26.80 -7.01 9.36
N ALA A 221 -27.54 -5.97 8.96
CA ALA A 221 -27.07 -4.96 8.01
C ALA A 221 -25.75 -4.28 8.42
N THR A 222 -25.49 -4.16 9.72
CA THR A 222 -24.25 -3.62 10.31
C THR A 222 -23.07 -4.59 10.26
N ALA A 223 -23.32 -5.90 10.18
CA ALA A 223 -22.31 -6.97 10.18
C ALA A 223 -21.87 -7.35 8.75
N LEU A 224 -22.76 -7.18 7.77
CA LEU A 224 -22.50 -7.43 6.34
C LEU A 224 -21.22 -6.78 5.78
N PRO A 225 -20.81 -5.55 6.16
CA PRO A 225 -19.58 -4.94 5.68
C PRO A 225 -18.33 -5.70 6.16
N SER A 226 -18.31 -6.10 7.43
CA SER A 226 -17.23 -6.90 8.00
C SER A 226 -17.14 -8.28 7.35
N TYR A 227 -18.29 -8.93 7.11
CA TYR A 227 -18.35 -10.19 6.36
C TYR A 227 -17.80 -10.06 4.94
N LEU A 228 -18.21 -9.03 4.19
CA LEU A 228 -17.69 -8.79 2.84
C LEU A 228 -16.18 -8.52 2.86
N SER A 229 -15.70 -7.73 3.83
CA SER A 229 -14.28 -7.44 4.02
C SER A 229 -13.49 -8.73 4.29
N GLY A 230 -13.96 -9.58 5.21
CA GLY A 230 -13.33 -10.85 5.52
C GLY A 230 -13.35 -11.83 4.35
N LEU A 231 -14.44 -11.86 3.58
CA LEU A 231 -14.57 -12.70 2.38
C LEU A 231 -13.55 -12.34 1.31
N LEU A 232 -13.42 -11.05 1.00
CA LEU A 232 -12.49 -10.56 -0.02
C LEU A 232 -11.04 -10.78 0.39
N ILE A 233 -10.69 -10.41 1.63
CA ILE A 233 -9.35 -10.66 2.17
C ILE A 233 -9.06 -12.16 2.19
N GLY A 234 -10.00 -13.00 2.64
CA GLY A 234 -9.82 -14.46 2.65
C GLY A 234 -9.52 -15.05 1.27
N HIS A 235 -10.20 -14.59 0.22
CA HIS A 235 -9.87 -14.99 -1.17
C HIS A 235 -8.47 -14.55 -1.59
N GLU A 236 -8.09 -13.31 -1.29
CA GLU A 236 -6.73 -12.82 -1.55
C GLU A 236 -5.67 -13.67 -0.83
N LEU A 237 -5.84 -13.92 0.47
CA LEU A 237 -4.86 -14.66 1.26
C LEU A 237 -4.69 -16.11 0.77
N ARG A 238 -5.78 -16.78 0.38
CA ARG A 238 -5.73 -18.16 -0.11
C ARG A 238 -5.03 -18.28 -1.45
N ASP A 239 -5.08 -17.24 -2.27
CA ASP A 239 -4.39 -17.19 -3.56
C ASP A 239 -2.91 -16.81 -3.39
N GLN A 240 -2.61 -15.83 -2.54
CA GLN A 240 -1.29 -15.18 -2.49
C GLN A 240 -0.36 -15.69 -1.38
N CYS A 241 -0.90 -16.18 -0.25
CA CYS A 241 -0.07 -16.55 0.89
C CYS A 241 0.73 -17.85 0.66
N GLY A 242 0.31 -18.70 -0.27
CA GLY A 242 1.01 -19.93 -0.63
C GLY A 242 1.32 -20.82 0.59
N THR A 243 2.60 -21.19 0.75
CA THR A 243 3.11 -22.00 1.88
C THR A 243 3.94 -21.20 2.88
N HIS A 244 3.85 -19.87 2.84
CA HIS A 244 4.65 -19.01 3.72
C HIS A 244 4.19 -19.15 5.17
N ALA A 245 5.13 -19.43 6.08
CA ALA A 245 4.85 -19.56 7.51
C ALA A 245 4.65 -18.20 8.21
N SER A 246 5.23 -17.14 7.64
CA SER A 246 5.18 -15.78 8.18
C SER A 246 5.06 -14.73 7.08
N VAL A 247 4.29 -13.66 7.35
CA VAL A 247 4.10 -12.52 6.44
C VAL A 247 4.40 -11.20 7.17
N HIS A 248 5.18 -10.32 6.54
CA HIS A 248 5.33 -8.94 7.00
C HIS A 248 4.18 -8.10 6.48
N LEU A 249 3.41 -7.46 7.37
CA LEU A 249 2.30 -6.59 7.02
C LEU A 249 2.72 -5.13 7.16
N VAL A 250 2.70 -4.37 6.07
CA VAL A 250 3.04 -2.94 6.06
C VAL A 250 1.81 -2.12 5.70
N GLY A 251 1.38 -1.21 6.57
CA GLY A 251 0.24 -0.34 6.26
C GLY A 251 -0.35 0.36 7.46
N SER A 252 -1.56 0.91 7.27
CA SER A 252 -2.28 1.57 8.36
C SER A 252 -2.70 0.56 9.44
N PRO A 253 -2.67 0.92 10.74
CA PRO A 253 -2.92 -0.03 11.83
C PRO A 253 -4.25 -0.79 11.71
N GLY A 254 -5.33 -0.10 11.33
CA GLY A 254 -6.66 -0.71 11.22
C GLY A 254 -6.77 -1.76 10.11
N LEU A 255 -6.17 -1.51 8.94
CA LEU A 255 -6.19 -2.45 7.82
C LEU A 255 -5.19 -3.59 8.04
N ALA A 256 -3.99 -3.29 8.54
CA ALA A 256 -3.00 -4.29 8.88
C ALA A 256 -3.54 -5.27 9.94
N GLN A 257 -4.29 -4.79 10.94
CA GLN A 257 -4.93 -5.64 11.93
C GLN A 257 -5.96 -6.61 11.30
N ARG A 258 -6.75 -6.17 10.31
CA ARG A 258 -7.71 -7.06 9.61
C ARG A 258 -7.00 -8.18 8.86
N TYR A 259 -5.90 -7.85 8.17
CA TYR A 259 -5.08 -8.85 7.50
C TYR A 259 -4.41 -9.80 8.50
N ALA A 260 -3.94 -9.30 9.65
CA ALA A 260 -3.37 -10.12 10.71
C ALA A 260 -4.38 -11.11 11.30
N LEU A 261 -5.62 -10.67 11.54
CA LEU A 261 -6.70 -11.54 12.01
C LEU A 261 -7.00 -12.65 10.99
N ALA A 262 -7.12 -12.30 9.71
CA ALA A 262 -7.39 -13.28 8.65
C ALA A 262 -6.21 -14.26 8.47
N LEU A 263 -4.96 -13.79 8.49
CA LEU A 263 -3.77 -14.64 8.41
C LEU A 263 -3.65 -15.59 9.61
N ALA A 264 -3.94 -15.11 10.82
CA ALA A 264 -3.96 -15.96 12.02
C ALA A 264 -4.99 -17.10 11.89
N GLN A 265 -6.18 -16.83 11.33
CA GLN A 265 -7.21 -17.83 11.05
C GLN A 265 -6.77 -18.86 9.99
N LEU A 266 -5.86 -18.48 9.09
CA LEU A 266 -5.21 -19.37 8.13
C LEU A 266 -3.96 -20.07 8.71
N GLY A 267 -3.62 -19.84 9.98
CA GLY A 267 -2.46 -20.45 10.65
C GLY A 267 -1.11 -19.81 10.27
N VAL A 268 -1.12 -18.59 9.74
CA VAL A 268 0.08 -17.87 9.28
C VAL A 268 0.47 -16.80 10.29
N GLN A 269 1.76 -16.77 10.66
CA GLN A 269 2.30 -15.77 11.57
C GLN A 269 2.45 -14.42 10.88
N THR A 270 2.32 -13.33 11.64
CA THR A 270 2.46 -11.98 11.08
C THR A 270 3.43 -11.12 11.88
N GLN A 271 4.11 -10.24 11.17
CA GLN A 271 4.89 -9.16 11.76
C GLN A 271 4.35 -7.84 11.23
N LEU A 272 3.85 -6.99 12.14
CA LEU A 272 3.26 -5.71 11.79
C LEU A 272 4.34 -4.63 11.69
N HIS A 273 4.27 -3.87 10.61
CA HIS A 273 5.15 -2.74 10.35
C HIS A 273 4.34 -1.49 10.03
N PRO A 274 4.77 -0.33 10.52
CA PRO A 274 4.06 0.92 10.32
C PRO A 274 4.18 1.43 8.88
N GLU A 275 3.20 2.23 8.45
CA GLU A 275 3.19 2.86 7.12
C GLU A 275 4.28 3.94 6.94
N ASP A 276 4.85 4.45 8.03
CA ASP A 276 5.92 5.44 8.02
C ASP A 276 7.28 4.85 7.58
N LEU A 277 7.36 3.55 7.30
CA LEU A 277 8.46 2.93 6.57
C LEU A 277 8.76 3.64 5.23
N ALA A 278 7.80 4.37 4.66
CA ALA A 278 8.05 5.25 3.52
C ALA A 278 9.13 6.31 3.84
N ALA A 279 9.11 6.90 5.04
CA ALA A 279 10.12 7.87 5.46
C ALA A 279 11.50 7.21 5.62
N THR A 280 11.55 6.04 6.27
CA THR A 280 12.78 5.23 6.38
C THR A 280 13.34 4.84 5.02
N GLY A 281 12.47 4.44 4.09
CA GLY A 281 12.86 4.07 2.73
C GLY A 281 13.40 5.24 1.92
N LEU A 282 12.75 6.41 1.99
CA LEU A 282 13.23 7.63 1.35
C LEU A 282 14.59 8.07 1.91
N PHE A 283 14.80 7.92 3.22
CA PHE A 283 16.10 8.19 3.84
C PHE A 283 17.19 7.23 3.34
N ALA A 284 16.90 5.93 3.28
CA ALA A 284 17.84 4.94 2.76
C ALA A 284 18.21 5.22 1.29
N LEU A 285 17.23 5.58 0.46
CA LEU A 285 17.46 5.98 -0.94
C LEU A 285 18.31 7.26 -1.03
N ALA A 286 18.04 8.26 -0.19
CA ALA A 286 18.84 9.49 -0.14
C ALA A 286 20.30 9.22 0.23
N ARG A 287 20.55 8.40 1.26
CA ARG A 287 21.91 8.00 1.65
C ARG A 287 22.62 7.25 0.53
N GLN A 288 21.93 6.28 -0.09
CA GLN A 288 22.47 5.51 -1.19
C GLN A 288 22.80 6.38 -2.42
N ARG A 289 22.05 7.47 -2.62
CA ARG A 289 22.29 8.46 -3.68
C ARG A 289 23.34 9.53 -3.31
N GLY A 290 23.80 9.59 -2.06
CA GLY A 290 24.73 10.61 -1.57
C GLY A 290 24.08 11.98 -1.31
N LEU A 291 22.78 12.01 -0.99
CA LEU A 291 22.02 13.22 -0.70
C LEU A 291 21.83 13.47 0.80
N ALA A 292 21.97 12.44 1.64
CA ALA A 292 21.80 12.47 3.09
C ALA A 292 22.97 11.79 3.79
#